data_AF-A0A185EJ94-F1
#
_entry.id   AF-A0A185EJ94-F1
#
_cell.length_a   1.000
_cell.length_b   1.000
_cell.length_c   1.000
_cell.angle_alpha   90.00
_cell.angle_beta   90.00
_cell.angle_gamma   90.00
#
_symmetry.space_group_name_H-M   'P 1'
#
loop_
_entity.id
_entity.type
_entity.pdbx_description
1 polymer ?
#
loop_
_entity_poly.entity_id
_entity_poly.type
_entity_poly.pdbx_seq_one_letter_code
_entity_poly.pdbx_strand_id
1 'polypeptide(L)'
;LFIDSQVVKWNIDEAIKFYKGDKNAKYVVDRIDVTYQPGHINASMSETKEADGKWLSVGNKFSKDRFLPVGPLHPECEQMIDITGDKMKLVADHSVWPEPHDFIIVKRDKIKTKQVYDVSEFPNAVQESRVERKGNKVTVYMTSQAPAFSMREFKVKKGDEVTVILTNLDKVEDLGHGFAVPKHDINFIVNPGETKSVTFKTDKPGVYWYYCTHFCHALHM
;
A
#
# COMPACT_ATOMS: atom_id res chain seq x y z
N LEU A 1 -11.02 -16.77 -18.76
CA LEU A 1 -11.68 -18.09 -18.64
C LEU A 1 -10.96 -18.88 -17.56
N PHE A 2 -11.61 -19.06 -16.41
CA PHE A 2 -10.96 -19.64 -15.23
C PHE A 2 -10.52 -21.10 -15.45
N ILE A 3 -11.44 -21.95 -15.91
CA ILE A 3 -11.22 -23.40 -16.07
C ILE A 3 -10.18 -23.67 -17.17
N ASP A 4 -10.34 -23.03 -18.32
CA ASP A 4 -9.41 -23.18 -19.45
C ASP A 4 -8.05 -22.53 -19.19
N SER A 5 -7.92 -21.74 -18.12
CA SER A 5 -6.72 -20.96 -17.79
C SER A 5 -6.27 -20.05 -18.93
N GLN A 6 -7.21 -19.32 -19.52
CA GLN A 6 -6.97 -18.51 -20.71
C GLN A 6 -7.56 -17.10 -20.60
N VAL A 7 -6.93 -16.16 -21.31
CA VAL A 7 -7.56 -14.91 -21.74
C VAL A 7 -7.97 -15.03 -23.20
N VAL A 8 -9.16 -14.55 -23.53
CA VAL A 8 -9.70 -14.56 -24.89
C VAL A 8 -9.93 -13.13 -25.34
N LYS A 9 -9.29 -12.75 -26.44
CA LYS A 9 -9.53 -11.47 -27.12
C LYS A 9 -10.64 -11.66 -28.15
N TRP A 10 -11.66 -10.83 -28.08
CA TRP A 10 -12.80 -10.91 -28.98
C TRP A 10 -13.34 -9.52 -29.34
N ASN A 11 -14.00 -9.42 -30.49
CA ASN A 11 -14.59 -8.20 -31.00
C ASN A 11 -16.10 -8.19 -30.78
N ILE A 12 -16.61 -7.13 -30.16
CA ILE A 12 -18.02 -7.00 -29.78
C ILE A 12 -18.92 -6.88 -31.02
N ASP A 13 -18.55 -6.05 -32.00
CA ASP A 13 -19.36 -5.83 -33.20
C ASP A 13 -19.48 -7.11 -34.05
N GLU A 14 -18.39 -7.84 -34.21
CA GLU A 14 -18.40 -9.15 -34.89
C GLU A 14 -19.24 -10.18 -34.11
N ALA A 15 -19.22 -10.15 -32.78
CA ALA A 15 -20.08 -11.02 -31.97
C ALA A 15 -21.57 -10.68 -32.17
N ILE A 16 -21.91 -9.39 -32.27
CA ILE A 16 -23.26 -8.92 -32.55
C ILE A 16 -23.71 -9.36 -33.95
N LYS A 17 -22.85 -9.24 -34.98
CA LYS A 17 -23.15 -9.73 -36.34
C LYS A 17 -23.40 -11.24 -36.35
N PHE A 18 -22.54 -12.00 -35.68
CA PHE A 18 -22.68 -13.45 -35.54
C PHE A 18 -24.01 -13.83 -34.89
N TYR A 19 -24.38 -13.12 -33.82
CA TYR A 19 -25.64 -13.32 -33.11
C TYR A 19 -26.86 -13.00 -34.00
N LYS A 20 -26.78 -11.97 -34.84
CA LYS A 20 -27.84 -11.59 -35.80
C LYS A 20 -27.96 -12.51 -37.02
N GLY A 21 -27.13 -13.54 -37.14
CA GLY A 21 -27.26 -14.59 -38.15
C GLY A 21 -26.12 -14.66 -39.15
N ASP A 22 -25.16 -13.73 -39.14
CA ASP A 22 -23.98 -13.84 -40.00
C ASP A 22 -22.99 -14.87 -39.43
N LYS A 23 -23.15 -16.13 -39.84
CA LYS A 23 -22.30 -17.24 -39.38
C LYS A 23 -20.85 -17.16 -39.84
N ASN A 24 -20.51 -16.21 -40.72
CA ASN A 24 -19.13 -15.99 -41.17
C ASN A 24 -18.37 -14.96 -40.31
N ALA A 25 -19.06 -14.19 -39.46
CA ALA A 25 -18.43 -13.22 -38.57
C ALA A 25 -17.54 -13.92 -37.53
N LYS A 26 -16.24 -13.57 -37.51
CA LYS A 26 -15.24 -14.16 -36.61
C LYS A 26 -14.99 -13.21 -35.43
N TYR A 27 -15.64 -13.48 -34.32
CA TYR A 27 -15.56 -12.62 -33.15
C TYR A 27 -14.43 -12.95 -32.18
N VAL A 28 -13.97 -14.20 -32.10
CA VAL A 28 -12.74 -14.53 -31.35
C VAL A 28 -11.53 -14.27 -32.23
N VAL A 29 -10.66 -13.36 -31.82
CA VAL A 29 -9.50 -12.91 -32.61
C VAL A 29 -8.18 -13.41 -32.05
N ASP A 30 -8.14 -13.72 -30.75
CA ASP A 30 -6.96 -14.31 -30.13
C ASP A 30 -7.26 -15.05 -28.82
N ARG A 31 -6.34 -15.93 -28.42
CA ARG A 31 -6.34 -16.62 -27.12
C ARG A 31 -4.91 -16.69 -26.62
N ILE A 32 -4.72 -16.55 -25.32
CA ILE A 32 -3.44 -16.75 -24.67
C ILE A 32 -3.64 -17.53 -23.38
N ASP A 33 -2.78 -18.52 -23.16
CA ASP A 33 -2.73 -19.26 -21.91
C ASP A 33 -2.13 -18.36 -20.82
N VAL A 34 -2.74 -18.39 -19.64
CA VAL A 34 -2.30 -17.67 -18.44
C VAL A 34 -2.14 -18.66 -17.30
N THR A 35 -1.31 -18.34 -16.32
CA THR A 35 -0.80 -19.31 -15.35
C THR A 35 -1.00 -18.84 -13.91
N TYR A 36 -1.99 -19.36 -13.17
CA TYR A 36 -3.11 -20.20 -13.63
C TYR A 36 -4.43 -19.79 -13.00
N GLN A 37 -5.53 -20.16 -13.66
CA GLN A 37 -6.89 -19.90 -13.20
C GLN A 37 -7.14 -18.39 -13.01
N PRO A 38 -7.27 -17.63 -14.12
CA PRO A 38 -7.47 -16.19 -14.08
C PRO A 38 -8.80 -15.85 -13.41
N GLY A 39 -8.75 -14.90 -12.47
CA GLY A 39 -9.91 -14.21 -11.91
C GLY A 39 -10.25 -12.95 -12.71
N HIS A 40 -10.07 -11.78 -12.11
CA HIS A 40 -10.27 -10.50 -12.80
C HIS A 40 -9.08 -10.16 -13.69
N ILE A 41 -9.36 -9.36 -14.72
CA ILE A 41 -8.39 -8.76 -15.62
C ILE A 41 -8.76 -7.30 -15.78
N ASN A 42 -7.78 -6.42 -15.93
CA ASN A 42 -8.02 -5.01 -16.20
C ASN A 42 -6.92 -4.43 -17.08
N ALA A 43 -7.26 -3.45 -17.91
CA ALA A 43 -6.34 -2.86 -18.87
C ALA A 43 -6.01 -1.40 -18.53
N SER A 44 -4.96 -0.87 -19.14
CA SER A 44 -4.57 0.52 -19.00
C SER A 44 -5.71 1.47 -19.38
N MET A 45 -6.19 2.23 -18.38
CA MET A 45 -7.29 3.18 -18.47
C MET A 45 -8.65 2.60 -18.90
N SER A 46 -8.87 1.27 -18.88
CA SER A 46 -10.05 0.65 -19.53
C SER A 46 -11.39 0.98 -18.89
N GLU A 47 -11.43 1.36 -17.62
CA GLU A 47 -12.66 1.82 -16.96
C GLU A 47 -12.91 3.32 -17.14
N THR A 48 -12.28 3.93 -18.15
CA THR A 48 -12.40 5.34 -18.46
C THR A 48 -12.60 5.54 -19.96
N LYS A 49 -12.94 6.76 -20.37
CA LYS A 49 -12.96 7.16 -21.78
C LYS A 49 -11.57 7.24 -22.43
N GLU A 50 -10.50 7.08 -21.64
CA GLU A 50 -9.12 7.19 -22.07
C GLU A 50 -8.42 5.83 -22.22
N ALA A 51 -9.18 4.74 -22.30
CA ALA A 51 -8.70 3.39 -22.60
C ALA A 51 -7.74 3.42 -23.80
N ASP A 52 -6.52 2.93 -23.61
CA ASP A 52 -5.43 3.13 -24.59
C ASP A 52 -4.98 1.86 -25.32
N GLY A 53 -5.51 0.69 -24.92
CA GLY A 53 -5.25 -0.59 -25.59
C GLY A 53 -3.79 -1.04 -25.54
N LYS A 54 -3.03 -0.65 -24.49
CA LYS A 54 -1.60 -1.00 -24.39
C LYS A 54 -1.32 -2.22 -23.52
N TRP A 55 -1.80 -2.20 -22.29
CA TRP A 55 -1.48 -3.20 -21.28
C TRP A 55 -2.74 -3.85 -20.74
N LEU A 56 -2.68 -5.15 -20.50
CA LEU A 56 -3.66 -5.93 -19.79
C LEU A 56 -2.96 -6.65 -18.64
N SER A 57 -3.44 -6.46 -17.42
CA SER A 57 -3.02 -7.25 -16.26
C SER A 57 -4.08 -8.31 -15.94
N VAL A 58 -3.63 -9.50 -15.51
CA VAL A 58 -4.45 -10.67 -15.24
C VAL A 58 -4.13 -11.18 -13.85
N GLY A 59 -5.10 -11.16 -12.93
CA GLY A 59 -4.96 -11.69 -11.58
C GLY A 59 -5.26 -13.20 -11.55
N ASN A 60 -4.22 -14.04 -11.62
CA ASN A 60 -4.36 -15.50 -11.57
C ASN A 60 -4.34 -16.04 -10.14
N LYS A 61 -5.21 -17.01 -9.85
CA LYS A 61 -5.48 -17.49 -8.48
C LYS A 61 -4.54 -18.59 -7.99
N PHE A 62 -3.77 -19.21 -8.88
CA PHE A 62 -2.76 -20.19 -8.49
C PHE A 62 -1.46 -19.96 -9.25
N SER A 63 -0.35 -19.81 -8.53
CA SER A 63 0.98 -19.68 -9.14
C SER A 63 1.67 -21.02 -9.41
N LYS A 64 1.43 -22.06 -8.59
CA LYS A 64 2.01 -23.41 -8.77
C LYS A 64 3.53 -23.37 -9.03
N ASP A 65 3.96 -23.74 -10.24
CA ASP A 65 5.34 -23.89 -10.67
C ASP A 65 5.97 -22.62 -11.27
N ARG A 66 5.26 -21.48 -11.23
CA ARG A 66 5.76 -20.22 -11.82
C ARG A 66 6.89 -19.58 -11.03
N PHE A 67 7.02 -19.87 -9.73
CA PHE A 67 8.02 -19.27 -8.85
C PHE A 67 8.79 -20.32 -8.06
N LEU A 68 9.88 -19.90 -7.40
CA LEU A 68 10.58 -20.76 -6.44
C LEU A 68 9.61 -21.20 -5.32
N PRO A 69 9.69 -22.45 -4.85
CA PRO A 69 8.78 -22.97 -3.85
C PRO A 69 9.00 -22.28 -2.49
N VAL A 70 7.91 -21.86 -1.85
CA VAL A 70 7.91 -21.14 -0.55
C VAL A 70 7.14 -21.88 0.55
N GLY A 71 6.81 -23.15 0.33
CA GLY A 71 6.03 -23.98 1.25
C GLY A 71 4.58 -24.16 0.80
N PRO A 72 3.68 -24.64 1.69
CA PRO A 72 2.31 -24.99 1.31
C PRO A 72 1.47 -23.82 0.79
N LEU A 73 1.78 -22.60 1.25
CA LEU A 73 1.06 -21.38 0.89
C LEU A 73 1.86 -20.61 -0.15
N HIS A 74 1.43 -20.70 -1.41
CA HIS A 74 2.06 -20.01 -2.53
C HIS A 74 1.45 -18.62 -2.71
N PRO A 75 2.18 -17.66 -3.29
CA PRO A 75 1.58 -16.39 -3.73
C PRO A 75 0.66 -16.61 -4.93
N GLU A 76 -0.17 -15.62 -5.24
CA GLU A 76 -0.85 -15.52 -6.53
C GLU A 76 0.13 -15.12 -7.65
N CYS A 77 -0.34 -15.16 -8.91
CA CYS A 77 0.46 -14.79 -10.08
C CYS A 77 -0.26 -13.72 -10.90
N GLU A 78 0.20 -12.48 -10.81
CA GLU A 78 -0.27 -11.41 -11.69
C GLU A 78 0.57 -11.38 -12.97
N GLN A 79 -0.11 -11.45 -14.11
CA GLN A 79 0.54 -11.48 -15.41
C GLN A 79 0.26 -10.19 -16.19
N MET A 80 1.31 -9.59 -16.71
CA MET A 80 1.22 -8.45 -17.61
C MET A 80 1.28 -8.93 -19.06
N ILE A 81 0.35 -8.44 -19.89
CA ILE A 81 0.19 -8.80 -21.29
C ILE A 81 0.21 -7.52 -22.13
N ASP A 82 1.09 -7.49 -23.14
CA ASP A 82 1.06 -6.48 -24.20
C ASP A 82 -0.10 -6.79 -25.15
N ILE A 83 -1.01 -5.82 -25.30
CA ILE A 83 -2.18 -5.89 -26.16
C ILE A 83 -2.17 -4.84 -27.29
N THR A 84 -1.03 -4.19 -27.54
CA THR A 84 -0.87 -3.14 -28.57
C THR A 84 -1.01 -3.67 -30.00
N GLY A 85 -0.72 -4.94 -30.21
CA GLY A 85 -0.82 -5.61 -31.52
C GLY A 85 -2.09 -6.45 -31.68
N ASP A 86 -2.18 -7.09 -32.85
CA ASP A 86 -3.28 -8.03 -33.13
C ASP A 86 -3.27 -9.22 -32.17
N LYS A 87 -2.06 -9.71 -31.83
CA LYS A 87 -1.81 -10.83 -30.92
C LYS A 87 -1.36 -10.37 -29.55
N MET A 88 -1.95 -10.97 -28.52
CA MET A 88 -1.56 -10.79 -27.13
C MET A 88 -0.19 -11.41 -26.87
N LYS A 89 0.66 -10.74 -26.09
CA LYS A 89 1.98 -11.26 -25.71
C LYS A 89 2.16 -11.14 -24.21
N LEU A 90 2.33 -12.29 -23.54
CA LEU A 90 2.73 -12.31 -22.14
C LEU A 90 4.13 -11.70 -22.01
N VAL A 91 4.31 -10.72 -21.12
CA VAL A 91 5.59 -10.02 -20.94
C VAL A 91 6.22 -10.24 -19.56
N ALA A 92 5.42 -10.49 -18.52
CA ALA A 92 5.92 -10.67 -17.17
C ALA A 92 4.95 -11.44 -16.27
N ASP A 93 5.54 -12.15 -15.30
CA ASP A 93 4.86 -12.76 -14.16
C ASP A 93 5.33 -12.07 -12.88
N HIS A 94 4.39 -11.75 -11.99
CA HIS A 94 4.66 -11.12 -10.70
C HIS A 94 3.97 -11.90 -9.58
N SER A 95 4.75 -12.25 -8.54
CA SER A 95 4.19 -12.80 -7.31
C SER A 95 3.54 -11.68 -6.50
N VAL A 96 2.29 -11.88 -6.07
CA VAL A 96 1.54 -10.91 -5.25
C VAL A 96 0.90 -11.57 -4.03
N TRP A 97 0.61 -10.77 -2.98
CA TRP A 97 0.10 -11.27 -1.70
C TRP A 97 -0.69 -10.23 -0.89
N PRO A 98 -1.78 -10.60 -0.18
CA PRO A 98 -2.60 -11.79 -0.40
C PRO A 98 -3.71 -11.51 -1.44
N GLU A 99 -3.87 -12.43 -2.39
CA GLU A 99 -4.94 -12.53 -3.40
C GLU A 99 -5.62 -11.21 -3.81
N PRO A 100 -4.95 -10.34 -4.59
CA PRO A 100 -5.62 -9.19 -5.19
C PRO A 100 -6.82 -9.64 -6.03
N HIS A 101 -7.98 -9.03 -5.75
CA HIS A 101 -9.22 -9.38 -6.44
C HIS A 101 -9.39 -8.60 -7.73
N ASP A 102 -9.06 -7.32 -7.72
CA ASP A 102 -9.19 -6.41 -8.85
C ASP A 102 -8.19 -5.26 -8.74
N PHE A 103 -7.95 -4.57 -9.84
CA PHE A 103 -7.00 -3.47 -9.96
C PHE A 103 -7.35 -2.58 -11.13
N ILE A 104 -6.98 -1.30 -11.07
CA ILE A 104 -7.05 -0.37 -12.20
C ILE A 104 -5.66 0.15 -12.53
N ILE A 105 -5.43 0.48 -13.81
CA ILE A 105 -4.16 1.04 -14.27
C ILE A 105 -4.43 2.47 -14.76
N VAL A 106 -3.87 3.45 -14.04
CA VAL A 106 -4.09 4.88 -14.31
C VAL A 106 -2.80 5.53 -14.81
N LYS A 107 -2.91 6.43 -15.80
CA LYS A 107 -1.75 7.21 -16.28
C LYS A 107 -1.20 8.09 -15.16
N ARG A 108 0.13 8.13 -15.06
CA ARG A 108 0.85 8.89 -14.01
C ARG A 108 0.49 10.37 -13.95
N ASP A 109 0.15 10.98 -15.07
CA ASP A 109 -0.16 12.42 -15.17
C ASP A 109 -1.52 12.78 -14.55
N LYS A 110 -2.37 11.79 -14.26
CA LYS A 110 -3.65 11.96 -13.54
C LYS A 110 -3.47 12.01 -12.02
N ILE A 111 -2.36 11.50 -11.49
CA ILE A 111 -2.11 11.41 -10.05
C ILE A 111 -1.04 12.45 -9.68
N LYS A 112 -1.39 13.34 -8.76
CA LYS A 112 -0.45 14.29 -8.16
C LYS A 112 -0.36 14.00 -6.67
N THR A 113 0.82 13.57 -6.23
CA THR A 113 1.09 13.27 -4.82
C THR A 113 1.72 14.46 -4.11
N LYS A 114 1.66 14.46 -2.77
CA LYS A 114 2.44 15.36 -1.92
C LYS A 114 3.70 14.61 -1.46
N GLN A 115 4.83 15.32 -1.43
CA GLN A 115 6.12 14.76 -0.97
C GLN A 115 6.34 14.94 0.54
N VAL A 116 5.84 16.06 1.08
CA VAL A 116 5.89 16.45 2.49
C VAL A 116 4.53 17.06 2.83
N TYR A 117 4.02 16.80 4.03
CA TYR A 117 2.79 17.43 4.51
C TYR A 117 3.06 18.83 5.05
N ASP A 118 2.06 19.72 4.96
CA ASP A 118 2.08 20.94 5.79
C ASP A 118 1.60 20.57 7.20
N VAL A 119 2.37 20.97 8.23
CA VAL A 119 2.05 20.70 9.64
C VAL A 119 0.65 21.24 10.01
N SER A 120 0.21 22.33 9.37
CA SER A 120 -1.13 22.90 9.58
C SER A 120 -2.29 22.01 9.10
N GLU A 121 -2.01 20.97 8.31
CA GLU A 121 -3.00 19.95 7.93
C GLU A 121 -3.42 19.08 9.13
N PHE A 122 -2.66 19.12 10.24
CA PHE A 122 -2.89 18.30 11.43
C PHE A 122 -3.34 19.19 12.61
N PRO A 123 -4.62 19.15 13.02
CA PRO A 123 -5.14 20.00 14.09
C PRO A 123 -4.46 19.79 15.45
N ASN A 124 -3.88 18.61 15.68
CA ASN A 124 -3.17 18.25 16.90
C ASN A 124 -1.65 18.42 16.78
N ALA A 125 -1.15 19.07 15.72
CA ALA A 125 0.27 19.29 15.53
C ALA A 125 0.92 20.00 16.73
N VAL A 126 2.16 19.61 17.01
CA VAL A 126 2.96 20.17 18.09
C VAL A 126 4.26 20.72 17.51
N GLN A 127 4.65 21.91 17.98
CA GLN A 127 5.94 22.51 17.64
C GLN A 127 6.86 22.57 18.86
N GLU A 128 6.27 22.57 20.06
CA GLU A 128 7.00 22.62 21.33
C GLU A 128 6.67 21.40 22.18
N SER A 129 7.73 20.83 22.76
CA SER A 129 7.62 19.66 23.63
C SER A 129 7.17 20.03 25.03
N ARG A 130 6.18 19.30 25.55
CA ARG A 130 5.69 19.47 26.92
C ARG A 130 4.95 18.22 27.38
N VAL A 131 4.78 18.10 28.69
CA VAL A 131 3.93 17.06 29.31
C VAL A 131 2.84 17.76 30.10
N GLU A 132 1.58 17.47 29.77
CA GLU A 132 0.41 17.97 30.48
C GLU A 132 -0.25 16.85 31.26
N ARG A 133 -0.65 17.12 32.51
CA ARG A 133 -1.37 16.16 33.36
C ARG A 133 -2.73 16.71 33.75
N LYS A 134 -3.77 15.90 33.55
CA LYS A 134 -5.15 16.15 33.99
C LYS A 134 -5.65 14.91 34.75
N GLY A 135 -5.44 14.90 36.07
CA GLY A 135 -5.71 13.71 36.89
C GLY A 135 -4.79 12.54 36.53
N ASN A 136 -5.38 11.40 36.17
CA ASN A 136 -4.68 10.21 35.69
C ASN A 136 -4.44 10.22 34.17
N LYS A 137 -4.85 11.27 33.45
CA LYS A 137 -4.56 11.44 32.03
C LYS A 137 -3.30 12.27 31.84
N VAL A 138 -2.37 11.77 31.05
CA VAL A 138 -1.11 12.45 30.74
C VAL A 138 -0.98 12.57 29.23
N THR A 139 -0.84 13.80 28.73
CA THR A 139 -0.55 14.06 27.32
C THR A 139 0.90 14.48 27.18
N VAL A 140 1.67 13.71 26.40
CA VAL A 140 3.05 14.00 26.04
C VAL A 140 3.04 14.56 24.62
N TYR A 141 3.35 15.84 24.49
CA TYR A 141 3.53 16.50 23.20
C TYR A 141 5.03 16.49 22.89
N MET A 142 5.41 15.91 21.75
CA MET A 142 6.81 15.80 21.33
C MET A 142 6.95 15.96 19.82
N THR A 143 8.12 16.41 19.39
CA THR A 143 8.51 16.49 17.99
C THR A 143 9.66 15.53 17.66
N SER A 144 9.78 15.13 16.41
CA SER A 144 10.97 14.47 15.85
C SER A 144 11.63 15.36 14.80
N GLN A 145 12.95 15.38 14.81
CA GLN A 145 13.79 15.91 13.73
C GLN A 145 15.08 15.10 13.73
N ALA A 146 15.41 14.45 12.62
CA ALA A 146 16.52 13.51 12.57
C ALA A 146 17.83 14.11 13.15
N PRO A 147 18.53 13.41 14.07
CA PRO A 147 18.34 12.03 14.51
C PRO A 147 17.54 11.85 15.82
N ALA A 148 16.91 12.89 16.37
CA ALA A 148 16.42 12.87 17.75
C ALA A 148 14.93 13.14 17.90
N PHE A 149 14.33 12.52 18.91
CA PHE A 149 13.15 13.09 19.53
C PHE A 149 13.56 14.31 20.37
N SER A 150 12.73 15.32 20.34
CA SER A 150 12.87 16.53 21.16
C SER A 150 12.83 16.26 22.68
N MET A 151 12.28 15.11 23.09
CA MET A 151 12.26 14.65 24.48
C MET A 151 13.09 13.38 24.62
N ARG A 152 13.98 13.34 25.63
CA ARG A 152 14.83 12.17 25.92
C ARG A 152 14.18 11.20 26.90
N GLU A 153 13.37 11.71 27.82
CA GLU A 153 12.59 10.93 28.78
C GLU A 153 11.37 11.72 29.26
N PHE A 154 10.31 11.01 29.69
CA PHE A 154 9.19 11.57 30.45
C PHE A 154 8.76 10.60 31.54
N LYS A 155 8.19 11.13 32.63
CA LYS A 155 7.80 10.36 33.81
C LYS A 155 6.28 10.33 33.96
N VAL A 156 5.75 9.12 34.13
CA VAL A 156 4.33 8.84 34.34
C VAL A 156 4.17 7.92 35.55
N LYS A 157 2.97 7.86 36.10
CA LYS A 157 2.63 7.01 37.25
C LYS A 157 1.97 5.72 36.75
N LYS A 158 2.19 4.63 37.48
CA LYS A 158 1.44 3.39 37.25
C LYS A 158 -0.06 3.70 37.26
N GLY A 159 -0.78 3.25 36.23
CA GLY A 159 -2.22 3.46 36.06
C GLY A 159 -2.60 4.78 35.36
N ASP A 160 -1.61 5.58 34.91
CA ASP A 160 -1.89 6.70 34.02
C ASP A 160 -2.36 6.19 32.65
N GLU A 161 -3.31 6.91 32.07
CA GLU A 161 -3.67 6.87 30.64
C GLU A 161 -2.81 7.91 29.91
N VAL A 162 -1.84 7.44 29.13
CA VAL A 162 -0.84 8.27 28.47
C VAL A 162 -1.18 8.41 27.00
N THR A 163 -1.29 9.64 26.52
CA THR A 163 -1.37 9.97 25.09
C THR A 163 -0.08 10.61 24.65
N VAL A 164 0.64 9.98 23.72
CA VAL A 164 1.77 10.61 23.03
C VAL A 164 1.24 11.23 21.75
N ILE A 165 1.55 12.50 21.52
CA ILE A 165 1.31 13.23 20.28
C ILE A 165 2.68 13.59 19.71
N LEU A 166 2.99 13.05 18.54
CA LEU A 166 4.28 13.18 17.87
C LEU A 166 4.11 13.88 16.52
N THR A 167 4.79 15.00 16.33
CA THR A 167 4.89 15.70 15.05
C THR A 167 6.29 15.58 14.47
N ASN A 168 6.40 15.16 13.21
CA ASN A 168 7.66 15.17 12.48
C ASN A 168 7.90 16.54 11.84
N LEU A 169 8.96 17.23 12.26
CA LEU A 169 9.31 18.56 11.77
C LEU A 169 10.34 18.55 10.64
N ASP A 170 10.80 17.37 10.20
CA ASP A 170 11.61 17.27 9.00
C ASP A 170 10.84 17.75 7.76
N LYS A 171 11.58 18.41 6.86
CA LYS A 171 11.06 19.01 5.62
C LYS A 171 11.59 18.33 4.36
N VAL A 172 12.21 17.17 4.53
CA VAL A 172 12.83 16.39 3.45
C VAL A 172 11.88 15.27 3.10
N GLU A 173 11.60 15.08 1.80
CA GLU A 173 10.83 13.95 1.29
C GLU A 173 11.42 12.61 1.78
N ASP A 174 10.55 11.63 2.03
CA ASP A 174 10.93 10.27 2.47
C ASP A 174 11.58 10.19 3.87
N LEU A 175 11.77 11.32 4.57
CA LEU A 175 12.36 11.36 5.91
C LEU A 175 11.34 11.06 7.03
N GLY A 176 10.74 9.87 6.95
CA GLY A 176 9.81 9.35 7.95
C GLY A 176 10.51 8.90 9.23
N HIS A 177 9.84 9.09 10.37
CA HIS A 177 10.25 8.52 11.66
C HIS A 177 9.29 7.44 12.10
N GLY A 178 9.77 6.52 12.93
CA GLY A 178 8.94 5.59 13.68
C GLY A 178 8.82 6.04 15.13
N PHE A 179 7.81 5.53 15.83
CA PHE A 179 7.73 5.62 17.29
C PHE A 179 7.22 4.29 17.82
N ALA A 180 8.07 3.60 18.59
CA ALA A 180 7.69 2.37 19.26
C ALA A 180 7.95 2.43 20.76
N VAL A 181 7.08 1.75 21.51
CA VAL A 181 7.25 1.52 22.95
C VAL A 181 7.18 0.01 23.19
N PRO A 182 8.32 -0.68 23.36
CA PRO A 182 8.33 -2.10 23.68
C PRO A 182 7.44 -2.43 24.88
N LYS A 183 6.85 -3.64 24.85
CA LYS A 183 5.94 -4.17 25.87
C LYS A 183 4.58 -3.46 25.98
N HIS A 184 4.32 -2.45 25.14
CA HIS A 184 3.01 -1.77 25.05
C HIS A 184 2.32 -1.98 23.70
N ASP A 185 2.92 -2.77 22.80
CA ASP A 185 2.40 -3.03 21.45
C ASP A 185 2.15 -1.74 20.64
N ILE A 186 3.06 -0.78 20.79
CA ILE A 186 3.00 0.50 20.10
C ILE A 186 4.12 0.52 19.06
N ASN A 187 3.74 0.73 17.80
CA ASN A 187 4.63 1.06 16.69
C ASN A 187 3.83 1.81 15.62
N PHE A 188 4.22 3.03 15.28
CA PHE A 188 3.65 3.76 14.14
C PHE A 188 4.70 4.61 13.43
N ILE A 189 4.41 4.96 12.18
CA ILE A 189 5.23 5.82 11.30
C ILE A 189 4.65 7.23 11.30
N VAL A 190 5.49 8.26 11.39
CA VAL A 190 5.13 9.67 11.22
C VAL A 190 5.99 10.28 10.10
N ASN A 191 5.34 10.60 8.99
CA ASN A 191 5.96 11.15 7.79
C ASN A 191 6.33 12.64 7.94
N PRO A 192 7.21 13.21 7.09
CA PRO A 192 7.55 14.64 7.11
C PRO A 192 6.31 15.55 7.15
N GLY A 193 6.21 16.39 8.19
CA GLY A 193 5.08 17.29 8.44
C GLY A 193 3.84 16.63 9.06
N GLU A 194 3.80 15.30 9.19
CA GLU A 194 2.69 14.55 9.76
C GLU A 194 2.66 14.65 11.29
N THR A 195 1.46 14.57 11.87
CA THR A 195 1.27 14.35 13.30
C THR A 195 0.44 13.10 13.55
N LYS A 196 0.92 12.22 14.43
CA LYS A 196 0.16 11.07 14.93
C LYS A 196 0.15 11.02 16.44
N SER A 197 -0.83 10.30 16.96
CA SER A 197 -0.94 10.07 18.39
C SER A 197 -1.37 8.67 18.73
N VAL A 198 -0.93 8.19 19.89
CA VAL A 198 -1.33 6.91 20.46
C VAL A 198 -1.64 7.09 21.92
N THR A 199 -2.68 6.40 22.40
CA THR A 199 -3.05 6.36 23.81
C THR A 199 -2.89 4.96 24.37
N PHE A 200 -2.24 4.83 25.52
CA PHE A 200 -1.98 3.54 26.16
C PHE A 200 -2.01 3.67 27.68
N LYS A 201 -2.20 2.53 28.36
CA LYS A 201 -2.17 2.44 29.83
C LYS A 201 -0.80 2.02 30.32
N THR A 202 -0.43 2.50 31.50
CA THR A 202 0.86 2.22 32.14
C THR A 202 0.69 1.32 33.36
N ASP A 203 0.28 0.07 33.15
CA ASP A 203 -0.15 -0.83 34.23
C ASP A 203 1.02 -1.45 35.01
N LYS A 204 2.24 -1.39 34.49
CA LYS A 204 3.43 -2.00 35.09
C LYS A 204 4.52 -0.94 35.35
N PRO A 205 5.02 -0.80 36.59
CA PRO A 205 6.12 0.12 36.88
C PRO A 205 7.42 -0.35 36.19
N GLY A 206 8.30 0.59 35.86
CA GLY A 206 9.61 0.29 35.28
C GLY A 206 10.12 1.39 34.36
N VAL A 207 11.29 1.16 33.78
CA VAL A 207 11.83 1.96 32.68
C VAL A 207 11.41 1.31 31.36
N TYR A 208 10.79 2.12 30.50
CA TYR A 208 10.41 1.71 29.15
C TYR A 208 11.08 2.67 28.17
N TRP A 209 11.80 2.09 27.22
CA TRP A 209 12.36 2.85 26.13
C TRP A 209 11.26 3.20 25.14
N TYR A 210 11.37 4.37 24.53
CA TYR A 210 10.76 4.63 23.23
C TYR A 210 11.88 4.92 22.24
N TYR A 211 11.72 4.47 21.00
CA TYR A 211 12.76 4.60 19.98
C TYR A 211 12.14 4.71 18.59
N CYS A 212 12.95 5.21 17.65
CA CYS A 212 12.57 5.30 16.25
C CYS A 212 12.76 3.93 15.57
N THR A 213 11.67 3.36 15.02
CA THR A 213 11.73 2.11 14.26
C THR A 213 12.13 2.30 12.80
N HIS A 214 12.16 3.54 12.32
CA HIS A 214 12.54 3.87 10.95
C HIS A 214 14.01 4.29 10.89
N PHE A 215 14.73 3.82 9.88
CA PHE A 215 16.08 4.27 9.61
C PHE A 215 16.03 5.68 9.01
N CYS A 216 15.89 6.69 9.88
CA CYS A 216 15.81 8.09 9.48
C CYS A 216 17.17 8.79 9.46
N HIS A 217 18.21 8.20 10.06
CA HIS A 217 19.54 8.80 10.13
C HIS A 217 20.61 7.75 10.42
N ALA A 218 21.87 8.07 10.12
CA ALA A 218 23.03 7.25 10.53
C ALA A 218 23.13 7.01 12.06
N LEU A 219 22.38 7.76 12.86
CA LEU A 219 22.34 7.70 14.33
C LEU A 219 20.91 7.32 14.80
N HIS A 220 20.21 6.46 14.07
CA HIS A 220 18.81 6.12 14.39
C HIS A 220 18.66 5.17 15.60
N MET A 221 19.74 4.49 16.01
CA MET A 221 19.80 3.61 17.20
C MET A 221 20.32 4.38 18.41
#